data_AF-A0A5B0MQ59-F1
#
_entry.id   AF-A0A5B0MQ59-F1
#
_cell.length_a   1.000
_cell.length_b   1.000
_cell.length_c   1.000
_cell.angle_alpha   90.00
_cell.angle_beta   90.00
_cell.angle_gamma   90.00
#
_symmetry.space_group_name_H-M   'P 1'
#
loop_
_entity.id
_entity.type
_entity.pdbx_description
1 polymer ?
#
loop_
_entity_poly.entity_id
_entity_poly.type
_entity_poly.pdbx_seq_one_letter_code
_entity_poly.pdbx_strand_id
1 'polypeptide(L)'
;MSYSLWTSFMKKLYGIASGIKASERLDWFLEIDLVGGRYQGQPTGVRGSGSNTTSFGPRDALLLFQMGGYGPKGARLDQGHLMDLTRATSDQVYDSLGGSRKELTGFSCYVDSEFSADRAHREYFGEKNTAVLKSLKTVWDPSRVFSHPHSF
;
A
#
# COMPACT_ATOMS: atom_id res chain seq x y z
N MET A 1 16.60 4.32 -9.43
CA MET A 1 15.79 4.16 -10.67
C MET A 1 16.36 5.10 -11.72
N SER A 2 16.58 4.66 -12.96
CA SER A 2 17.05 5.56 -14.02
C SER A 2 15.90 6.46 -14.52
N TYR A 3 16.23 7.58 -15.15
CA TYR A 3 15.23 8.47 -15.77
C TYR A 3 14.39 7.75 -16.83
N SER A 4 14.99 6.83 -17.59
CA SER A 4 14.28 6.02 -18.61
C SER A 4 13.28 5.05 -17.99
N LEU A 5 13.64 4.39 -16.88
CA LEU A 5 12.74 3.52 -16.12
C LEU A 5 11.58 4.32 -15.53
N TRP A 6 11.86 5.47 -14.91
CA TRP A 6 10.83 6.37 -14.37
C TRP A 6 9.86 6.85 -15.45
N THR A 7 10.38 7.31 -16.58
CA THR A 7 9.53 7.81 -17.69
C THR A 7 8.67 6.69 -18.26
N SER A 8 9.21 5.48 -18.41
CA SER A 8 8.45 4.32 -18.89
C SER A 8 7.35 3.92 -17.92
N PHE A 9 7.66 3.93 -16.61
CA PHE A 9 6.70 3.70 -15.54
C PHE A 9 5.56 4.73 -15.57
N MET A 10 5.88 6.03 -15.59
CA MET A 10 4.88 7.09 -15.63
C MET A 10 4.01 7.02 -16.89
N LYS A 11 4.60 6.77 -18.07
CA LYS A 11 3.84 6.57 -19.32
C LYS A 11 2.87 5.40 -19.22
N LYS A 12 3.31 4.29 -18.61
CA LYS A 12 2.46 3.11 -18.40
C LYS A 12 1.30 3.44 -17.46
N LEU A 13 1.55 4.12 -16.35
CA LEU A 13 0.50 4.58 -15.42
C LEU A 13 -0.53 5.47 -16.11
N TYR A 14 -0.08 6.47 -16.89
CA TYR A 14 -0.98 7.33 -17.67
C TYR A 14 -1.76 6.56 -18.74
N GLY A 15 -1.16 5.55 -19.37
CA GLY A 15 -1.82 4.69 -20.34
C GLY A 15 -2.98 3.90 -19.74
N ILE A 16 -2.75 3.26 -18.57
CA ILE A 16 -3.80 2.59 -17.79
C ILE A 16 -4.92 3.59 -17.47
N ALA A 17 -4.54 4.81 -17.06
CA ALA A 17 -5.49 5.83 -16.69
C ALA A 17 -6.42 6.26 -17.82
N SER A 18 -5.86 6.43 -19.02
CA SER A 18 -6.59 6.85 -20.22
C SER A 18 -7.49 5.76 -20.84
N GLY A 19 -7.27 4.49 -20.49
CA GLY A 19 -8.02 3.35 -21.06
C GLY A 19 -9.37 3.09 -20.40
N ILE A 20 -9.62 3.68 -19.23
CA ILE A 20 -10.85 3.50 -18.47
C ILE A 20 -11.88 4.47 -19.02
N LYS A 21 -12.83 3.94 -19.81
CA LYS A 21 -13.93 4.75 -20.36
C LYS A 21 -14.80 5.21 -19.20
N ALA A 22 -14.96 6.53 -19.09
CA ALA A 22 -15.94 7.18 -18.26
C ALA A 22 -17.35 6.84 -18.77
N SER A 23 -17.84 5.64 -18.45
CA SER A 23 -19.24 5.30 -18.72
C SER A 23 -19.85 4.69 -17.47
N GLU A 24 -20.72 5.52 -16.88
CA GLU A 24 -21.73 5.22 -15.87
C GLU A 24 -21.23 4.94 -14.44
N ARG A 25 -20.87 6.05 -13.76
CA ARG A 25 -20.75 6.24 -12.31
C ARG A 25 -19.61 5.50 -11.58
N LEU A 26 -18.72 4.82 -12.27
CA LEU A 26 -17.46 4.34 -11.70
C LEU A 26 -16.33 5.28 -12.10
N ASP A 27 -15.74 5.93 -11.10
CA ASP A 27 -14.52 6.73 -11.26
C ASP A 27 -13.40 6.11 -10.43
N TRP A 28 -12.17 6.35 -10.81
CA TRP A 28 -10.99 5.73 -10.22
C TRP A 28 -9.85 6.73 -10.18
N PHE A 29 -8.93 6.53 -9.26
CA PHE A 29 -7.76 7.38 -9.14
C PHE A 29 -6.52 6.55 -8.83
N LEU A 30 -5.39 7.13 -9.21
CA LEU A 30 -4.08 6.77 -8.72
C LEU A 30 -3.43 8.03 -8.18
N GLU A 31 -2.95 7.95 -6.95
CA GLU A 31 -2.26 9.00 -6.24
C GLU A 31 -0.83 8.57 -5.93
N ILE A 32 0.09 9.54 -6.05
CA ILE A 32 1.51 9.36 -5.73
C ILE A 32 1.87 10.38 -4.66
N ASP A 33 1.96 9.90 -3.43
CA ASP A 33 2.39 10.68 -2.29
C ASP A 33 3.91 10.72 -2.19
N LEU A 34 4.45 11.92 -1.97
CA LEU A 34 5.86 12.10 -1.62
C LEU A 34 6.02 11.79 -0.13
N VAL A 35 6.76 10.73 0.19
CA VAL A 35 6.99 10.26 1.55
C VAL A 35 8.48 10.20 1.85
N GLY A 36 8.88 10.29 3.12
CA GLY A 36 10.29 10.19 3.49
C GLY A 36 11.09 11.45 3.17
N GLY A 37 12.28 11.27 2.60
CA GLY A 37 13.15 12.38 2.18
C GLY A 37 13.76 13.23 3.31
N ARG A 38 14.02 14.50 3.00
CA ARG A 38 14.52 15.52 3.92
C ARG A 38 13.65 16.77 3.82
N TYR A 39 13.37 17.41 4.94
CA TYR A 39 12.72 18.72 5.01
C TYR A 39 13.71 19.73 5.59
N GLN A 40 13.95 20.84 4.87
CA GLN A 40 14.92 21.87 5.27
C GLN A 40 16.32 21.31 5.63
N GLY A 41 16.79 20.31 4.88
CA GLY A 41 18.07 19.66 5.13
C GLY A 41 18.07 18.65 6.28
N GLN A 42 16.97 18.42 6.99
CA GLN A 42 16.88 17.40 8.05
C GLN A 42 16.15 16.15 7.57
N PRO A 43 16.59 14.92 7.94
CA PRO A 43 15.81 13.70 7.67
C PRO A 43 14.40 13.82 8.26
N THR A 44 13.38 13.42 7.51
CA THR A 44 12.02 13.31 8.06
C THR A 44 11.93 12.10 9.00
N GLY A 45 10.94 12.09 9.91
CA GLY A 45 10.75 10.97 10.86
C GLY A 45 10.44 9.61 10.22
N VAL A 46 10.19 9.60 8.91
CA VAL A 46 10.08 8.38 8.09
C VAL A 46 11.47 7.83 7.77
N ARG A 47 12.44 8.68 7.40
CA ARG A 47 13.80 8.26 7.04
C ARG A 47 14.64 8.02 8.30
N GLY A 48 14.47 6.85 8.90
CA GLY A 48 15.28 6.38 10.03
C GLY A 48 15.56 4.89 9.91
N SER A 49 16.78 4.52 9.50
CA SER A 49 17.20 3.12 9.47
C SER A 49 17.15 2.52 10.88
N GLY A 50 16.31 1.51 11.10
CA GLY A 50 16.31 0.72 12.34
C GLY A 50 15.61 1.34 13.55
N SER A 51 14.76 2.35 13.35
CA SER A 51 14.01 2.94 14.47
C SER A 51 12.89 2.02 14.93
N ASN A 52 13.06 1.36 16.07
CA ASN A 52 12.00 0.63 16.77
C ASN A 52 11.07 1.57 17.57
N THR A 53 11.16 2.89 17.34
CA THR A 53 10.39 3.89 18.11
C THR A 53 8.92 3.93 17.75
N THR A 54 8.52 3.44 16.57
CA THR A 54 7.11 3.34 16.18
C THR A 54 6.85 2.08 15.37
N SER A 55 5.59 1.68 15.26
CA SER A 55 5.15 0.50 14.50
C SER A 55 5.20 0.66 12.98
N PHE A 56 5.57 1.83 12.47
CA PHE A 56 5.67 2.08 11.04
C PHE A 56 6.90 1.38 10.44
N GLY A 57 6.68 0.37 9.60
CA GLY A 57 7.71 -0.44 8.96
C GLY A 57 8.48 0.26 7.82
N PRO A 58 7.81 0.93 6.84
CA PRO A 58 8.46 1.51 5.66
C PRO A 58 9.37 2.71 5.97
N ARG A 59 10.67 2.53 6.25
CA ARG A 59 11.57 3.64 6.66
C ARG A 59 12.49 4.19 5.56
N ASP A 60 12.44 3.62 4.37
CA ASP A 60 13.24 4.04 3.22
C ASP A 60 12.39 4.37 1.98
N ALA A 61 11.07 4.50 2.18
CA ALA A 61 10.15 4.89 1.13
C ALA A 61 10.38 6.36 0.72
N LEU A 62 10.28 6.59 -0.59
CA LEU A 62 10.26 7.93 -1.20
C LEU A 62 8.92 8.27 -1.84
N LEU A 63 8.18 7.23 -2.24
CA LEU A 63 6.89 7.32 -2.91
C LEU A 63 5.94 6.35 -2.25
N LEU A 64 4.70 6.77 -2.04
CA LEU A 64 3.59 5.93 -1.65
C LEU A 64 2.54 6.01 -2.76
N PHE A 65 2.11 4.84 -3.22
CA PHE A 65 1.09 4.74 -4.27
C PHE A 65 -0.23 4.35 -3.63
N GLN A 66 -1.27 5.14 -3.88
CA GLN A 66 -2.63 4.78 -3.53
C GLN A 66 -3.43 4.61 -4.82
N MET A 67 -4.23 3.55 -4.87
CA MET A 67 -5.16 3.29 -5.95
C MET A 67 -6.53 3.06 -5.35
N GLY A 68 -7.54 3.63 -5.96
CA GLY A 68 -8.91 3.46 -5.50
C GLY A 68 -9.90 3.78 -6.60
N GLY A 69 -11.16 3.46 -6.34
CA GLY A 69 -12.26 3.94 -7.15
C GLY A 69 -13.54 3.98 -6.36
N TYR A 70 -14.50 4.71 -6.90
CA TYR A 70 -15.77 4.95 -6.26
C TYR A 70 -16.89 4.76 -7.28
N GLY A 71 -17.95 4.10 -6.82
CA GLY A 71 -19.17 3.86 -7.58
C GLY A 71 -20.33 4.68 -7.03
N PRO A 72 -21.50 4.63 -7.70
CA PRO A 72 -22.72 5.16 -7.10
C PRO A 72 -23.09 4.38 -5.84
N LYS A 73 -23.93 4.96 -4.98
CA LYS A 73 -24.46 4.27 -3.80
C LYS A 73 -25.07 2.92 -4.20
N GLY A 74 -24.67 1.84 -3.52
CA GLY A 74 -25.12 0.49 -3.79
C GLY A 74 -24.31 -0.25 -4.88
N ALA A 75 -23.28 0.40 -5.44
CA ALA A 75 -22.35 -0.28 -6.31
C ALA A 75 -21.62 -1.40 -5.56
N ARG A 76 -21.47 -2.53 -6.23
CA ARG A 76 -20.73 -3.68 -5.71
C ARG A 76 -19.26 -3.56 -6.10
N LEU A 77 -18.37 -4.17 -5.32
CA LEU A 77 -16.93 -4.18 -5.61
C LEU A 77 -16.59 -4.90 -6.93
N ASP A 78 -17.42 -5.86 -7.34
CA ASP A 78 -17.31 -6.58 -8.63
C ASP A 78 -17.91 -5.79 -9.81
N GLN A 79 -18.62 -4.69 -9.55
CA GLN A 79 -19.26 -3.91 -10.59
C GLN A 79 -18.21 -3.24 -11.49
N GLY A 80 -18.28 -3.54 -12.78
CA GLY A 80 -17.37 -2.95 -13.77
C GLY A 80 -15.92 -3.43 -13.68
N HIS A 81 -15.64 -4.56 -13.01
CA HIS A 81 -14.28 -5.13 -12.88
C HIS A 81 -13.24 -4.19 -12.25
N LEU A 82 -13.69 -3.21 -11.46
CA LEU A 82 -12.82 -2.19 -10.87
C LEU A 82 -11.71 -2.82 -10.01
N MET A 83 -12.09 -3.78 -9.15
CA MET A 83 -11.13 -4.49 -8.30
C MET A 83 -10.12 -5.34 -9.11
N ASP A 84 -10.55 -5.94 -10.22
CA ASP A 84 -9.65 -6.70 -11.10
C ASP A 84 -8.61 -5.79 -11.73
N LEU A 85 -9.05 -4.61 -12.18
CA LEU A 85 -8.17 -3.61 -12.78
C LEU A 85 -7.19 -3.02 -11.76
N THR A 86 -7.67 -2.68 -10.56
CA THR A 86 -6.83 -2.18 -9.46
C THR A 86 -5.79 -3.22 -9.06
N ARG A 87 -6.19 -4.49 -8.90
CA ARG A 87 -5.28 -5.60 -8.60
C ARG A 87 -4.24 -5.81 -9.69
N ALA A 88 -4.66 -5.93 -10.95
CA ALA A 88 -3.75 -6.11 -12.07
C ALA A 88 -2.76 -4.95 -12.22
N THR A 89 -3.21 -3.72 -11.96
CA THR A 89 -2.35 -2.53 -11.97
C THR A 89 -1.36 -2.56 -10.81
N SER A 90 -1.82 -2.90 -9.60
CA SER A 90 -0.98 -3.05 -8.41
C SER A 90 0.12 -4.09 -8.63
N ASP A 91 -0.23 -5.27 -9.13
CA ASP A 91 0.73 -6.34 -9.42
C ASP A 91 1.74 -5.91 -10.49
N GLN A 92 1.30 -5.22 -11.54
CA GLN A 92 2.21 -4.70 -12.56
C GLN A 92 3.15 -3.61 -12.06
N VAL A 93 2.68 -2.73 -11.18
CA VAL A 93 3.52 -1.73 -10.50
C VAL A 93 4.54 -2.44 -9.64
N TYR A 94 4.10 -3.40 -8.82
CA TYR A 94 4.95 -4.23 -7.96
C TYR A 94 6.06 -4.93 -8.77
N ASP A 95 5.70 -5.60 -9.86
CA ASP A 95 6.65 -6.29 -10.72
C ASP A 95 7.65 -5.32 -11.38
N SER A 96 7.17 -4.17 -11.86
CA SER A 96 8.01 -3.15 -12.52
C SER A 96 9.06 -2.53 -11.59
N LEU A 97 8.78 -2.51 -10.29
CA LEU A 97 9.69 -2.04 -9.24
C LEU A 97 10.70 -3.11 -8.81
N GLY A 98 10.75 -4.22 -9.55
CA GLY A 98 11.67 -5.32 -9.34
C GLY A 98 11.10 -6.35 -8.37
N GLY A 99 9.81 -6.67 -8.50
CA GLY A 99 9.04 -7.57 -7.63
C GLY A 99 9.90 -8.63 -6.94
N SER A 100 9.76 -8.71 -5.60
CA SER A 100 10.59 -9.49 -4.66
C SER A 100 12.05 -9.04 -4.41
N ARG A 101 12.59 -8.03 -5.11
CA ARG A 101 13.96 -7.52 -4.88
C ARG A 101 14.06 -6.37 -3.88
N LYS A 102 12.93 -5.74 -3.55
CA LYS A 102 12.81 -4.74 -2.50
C LYS A 102 11.53 -5.06 -1.73
N GLU A 103 11.54 -4.95 -0.39
CA GLU A 103 10.31 -5.02 0.39
C GLU A 103 9.43 -3.83 -0.02
N LEU A 104 8.52 -4.04 -0.96
CA LEU A 104 7.40 -3.15 -1.16
C LEU A 104 6.48 -3.36 0.03
N THR A 105 6.32 -2.31 0.80
CA THR A 105 5.59 -2.36 2.06
C THR A 105 4.30 -1.59 1.88
N GLY A 106 3.21 -2.12 2.42
CA GLY A 106 1.94 -1.42 2.44
C GLY A 106 1.88 -0.43 3.60
N PHE A 107 0.84 0.41 3.59
CA PHE A 107 0.56 1.32 4.68
C PHE A 107 -0.76 0.91 5.34
N SER A 108 -0.74 0.61 6.63
CA SER A 108 -1.91 0.03 7.33
C SER A 108 -3.14 0.93 7.37
N CYS A 109 -3.01 2.23 7.08
CA CYS A 109 -4.15 3.13 6.90
C CYS A 109 -4.92 2.88 5.58
N TYR A 110 -4.28 2.22 4.61
CA TYR A 110 -4.85 1.85 3.32
C TYR A 110 -4.97 0.32 3.24
N VAL A 111 -5.91 -0.21 4.02
CA VAL A 111 -6.15 -1.65 4.16
C VAL A 111 -6.63 -2.25 2.84
N ASP A 112 -5.99 -3.34 2.43
CA ASP A 112 -6.41 -4.17 1.31
C ASP A 112 -7.08 -5.43 1.85
N SER A 113 -8.41 -5.49 1.75
CA SER A 113 -9.21 -6.62 2.25
C SER A 113 -8.90 -7.94 1.57
N GLU A 114 -8.25 -7.94 0.40
CA GLU A 114 -7.83 -9.16 -0.30
C GLU A 114 -6.60 -9.81 0.35
N PHE A 115 -5.89 -9.09 1.24
CA PHE A 115 -4.78 -9.68 1.97
C PHE A 115 -5.27 -10.63 3.06
N SER A 116 -4.59 -11.76 3.22
CA SER A 116 -4.68 -12.54 4.45
C SER A 116 -4.06 -11.75 5.62
N ALA A 117 -4.43 -12.08 6.86
CA ALA A 117 -3.83 -11.45 8.03
C ALA A 117 -2.29 -11.55 8.03
N ASP A 118 -1.72 -12.72 7.72
CA ASP A 118 -0.27 -12.89 7.68
C ASP A 118 0.40 -12.07 6.56
N ARG A 119 -0.24 -11.95 5.39
CA ARG A 119 0.26 -11.06 4.33
C ARG A 119 0.19 -9.61 4.80
N ALA A 120 -0.96 -9.17 5.29
CA ALA A 120 -1.14 -7.81 5.82
C ALA A 120 -0.10 -7.47 6.89
N HIS A 121 0.15 -8.38 7.84
CA HIS A 121 1.15 -8.17 8.89
C HIS A 121 2.55 -7.97 8.33
N ARG A 122 2.97 -8.85 7.42
CA ARG A 122 4.28 -8.74 6.75
C ARG A 122 4.39 -7.45 5.94
N GLU A 123 3.42 -7.16 5.07
CA GLU A 123 3.50 -6.01 4.17
C GLU A 123 3.39 -4.67 4.92
N TYR A 124 2.56 -4.56 5.95
CA TYR A 124 2.31 -3.27 6.65
C TYR A 124 3.33 -2.96 7.73
N PHE A 125 3.83 -3.98 8.43
CA PHE A 125 4.65 -3.78 9.63
C PHE A 125 6.07 -4.34 9.46
N GLY A 126 6.29 -5.25 8.52
CA GLY A 126 7.52 -6.03 8.41
C GLY A 126 7.60 -7.11 9.50
N GLU A 127 8.53 -8.06 9.33
CA GLU A 127 8.64 -9.22 10.22
C GLU A 127 8.92 -8.84 11.68
N LYS A 128 9.87 -7.92 11.90
CA LYS A 128 10.29 -7.51 13.24
C LYS A 128 9.16 -6.87 14.06
N ASN A 129 8.43 -5.93 13.46
CA ASN A 129 7.32 -5.28 14.16
C ASN A 129 6.13 -6.23 14.32
N THR A 130 5.88 -7.12 13.34
CA THR A 130 4.84 -8.15 13.44
C THR A 130 5.02 -9.00 14.70
N ALA A 131 6.24 -9.45 14.99
CA ALA A 131 6.52 -10.23 16.20
C ALA A 131 6.22 -9.43 17.49
N VAL A 132 6.63 -8.17 17.55
CA VAL A 132 6.37 -7.29 18.71
C VAL A 132 4.87 -7.05 18.89
N LEU A 133 4.15 -6.77 17.80
CA LEU A 133 2.71 -6.49 17.83
C LEU A 133 1.89 -7.74 18.21
N LYS A 134 2.25 -8.93 17.72
CA LYS A 134 1.65 -10.21 18.15
C LYS A 134 1.85 -10.45 19.66
N SER A 135 3.03 -10.14 20.18
CA SER A 135 3.31 -10.23 21.63
C SER A 135 2.46 -9.26 22.44
N LEU A 136 2.40 -7.99 22.03
CA LEU A 136 1.57 -6.97 22.68
C LEU A 136 0.09 -7.34 22.66
N LYS A 137 -0.42 -7.86 21.54
CA LYS A 137 -1.80 -8.33 21.44
C LYS A 137 -2.13 -9.40 22.48
N THR A 138 -1.23 -10.35 22.68
CA THR A 138 -1.41 -11.44 23.65
C THR A 138 -1.44 -10.91 25.09
N VAL A 139 -0.65 -9.88 25.39
CA VAL A 139 -0.59 -9.26 26.73
C VAL A 139 -1.83 -8.40 27.00
N TRP A 140 -2.22 -7.56 26.04
CA TRP A 140 -3.22 -6.50 26.25
C TRP A 140 -4.64 -6.88 25.84
N ASP A 141 -4.81 -7.85 24.94
CA ASP A 141 -6.11 -8.39 24.55
C ASP A 141 -6.07 -9.93 24.43
N PRO A 142 -5.79 -10.64 25.54
CA PRO A 142 -5.70 -12.10 25.55
C PRO A 142 -7.03 -12.79 25.18
N SER A 143 -8.15 -12.12 25.43
CA SER A 143 -9.49 -12.63 25.11
C SER A 143 -9.94 -12.29 23.68
N ARG A 144 -9.10 -11.60 22.90
CA ARG A 144 -9.39 -11.18 21.51
C ARG A 144 -10.70 -10.41 21.37
N VAL A 145 -10.99 -9.52 22.33
CA VAL A 145 -12.16 -8.64 22.30
C VAL A 145 -12.15 -7.76 21.05
N PHE A 146 -10.97 -7.28 20.63
CA PHE A 146 -10.80 -6.51 19.39
C PHE A 146 -10.31 -7.41 18.26
N SER A 147 -11.22 -7.89 17.43
CA SER A 147 -10.92 -8.84 16.34
C SER A 147 -11.53 -8.37 15.01
N HIS A 148 -10.72 -8.38 13.95
CA HIS A 148 -11.13 -8.04 12.58
C HIS A 148 -10.24 -8.80 11.57
N PRO A 149 -10.53 -8.79 10.25
CA PRO A 149 -9.85 -9.67 9.28
C PRO A 149 -8.31 -9.62 9.27
N HIS A 150 -7.70 -8.52 9.69
CA HIS A 150 -6.24 -8.36 9.78
C HIS A 150 -5.72 -8.10 11.20
N SER A 151 -6.53 -8.31 12.25
CA SER A 151 -6.06 -8.13 13.62
C SER A 151 -4.94 -9.14 13.95
N PHE A 152 -4.00 -8.72 14.80
CA PHE A 152 -3.00 -9.60 15.41
C PHE A 152 -3.63 -10.60 16.39
#